data_AF-A0A1J4VRB3-F1
#
_entry.id   AF-A0A1J4VRB3-F1
#
_cell.length_a   1.000
_cell.length_b   1.000
_cell.length_c   1.000
_cell.angle_alpha   90.00
_cell.angle_beta   90.00
_cell.angle_gamma   90.00
#
_symmetry.space_group_name_H-M   'P 1'
#
loop_
_entity.id
_entity.type
_entity.pdbx_description
1 polymer ?
#
loop_
_entity_poly.entity_id
_entity_poly.type
_entity_poly.pdbx_seq_one_letter_code
_entity_poly.pdbx_strand_id
1 'polypeptide(L)'
;MDLQIILLGAGDIHYHMLFEKIKGRHPANTSINLKFDALLAQKIYASSDMFLMPSRYEPCGLGQLISFKYGTIPIVRKTGGLADTVIDYNEDEERGNGFVFEEYSSGKLLDAIKRALGLYHDKALWLVLAKRVMALDFSWERSAAAYLNLYRKAVSK
;
A
#
# COMPACT_ATOMS: atom_id res chain seq x y z
N MET A 1 -17.14 -3.95 -11.69
CA MET A 1 -15.71 -3.55 -11.69
C MET A 1 -14.95 -4.80 -12.07
N ASP A 2 -14.11 -4.71 -13.09
CA ASP A 2 -13.24 -5.82 -13.47
C ASP A 2 -11.96 -5.73 -12.65
N LEU A 3 -11.86 -6.54 -11.60
CA LEU A 3 -10.71 -6.57 -10.70
C LEU A 3 -10.49 -7.97 -10.15
N GLN A 4 -9.24 -8.26 -9.79
CA GLN A 4 -8.86 -9.48 -9.08
C GLN A 4 -8.29 -9.12 -7.71
N ILE A 5 -8.59 -9.93 -6.70
CA ILE A 5 -8.06 -9.75 -5.34
C ILE A 5 -7.21 -10.95 -4.96
N ILE A 6 -5.97 -10.69 -4.57
CA ILE A 6 -5.12 -11.67 -3.91
C ILE A 6 -4.94 -11.23 -2.46
N LEU A 7 -5.28 -12.11 -1.53
CA LEU A 7 -5.07 -11.91 -0.10
C LEU A 7 -4.10 -12.96 0.43
N LEU A 8 -3.11 -12.50 1.18
CA LEU A 8 -2.19 -13.32 1.95
C LEU A 8 -2.14 -12.78 3.38
N GLY A 9 -2.42 -13.64 4.36
CA GLY A 9 -2.27 -13.27 5.76
C GLY A 9 -2.79 -14.32 6.72
N ALA A 10 -2.31 -14.27 7.96
CA ALA A 10 -2.79 -15.07 9.08
C ALA A 10 -3.13 -14.14 10.25
N GLY A 11 -4.11 -14.49 11.08
CA GLY A 11 -4.62 -13.59 12.11
C GLY A 11 -5.91 -14.11 12.73
N ASP A 12 -6.80 -13.20 13.11
CA ASP A 12 -8.07 -13.52 13.78
C ASP A 12 -8.95 -14.48 12.94
N ILE A 13 -9.43 -15.53 13.60
CA ILE A 13 -10.28 -16.58 13.01
C ILE A 13 -11.56 -16.03 12.40
N HIS A 14 -12.10 -14.93 12.94
CA HIS A 14 -13.26 -14.25 12.38
C HIS A 14 -13.01 -13.84 10.93
N TYR A 15 -11.85 -13.23 10.65
CA TYR A 15 -11.49 -12.80 9.30
C TYR A 15 -11.14 -13.98 8.40
N HIS A 16 -10.54 -15.04 8.93
CA HIS A 16 -10.28 -16.27 8.17
C HIS A 16 -11.58 -16.86 7.62
N MET A 17 -12.59 -17.02 8.49
CA MET A 17 -13.91 -17.50 8.09
C MET A 17 -14.60 -16.56 7.09
N LEU A 18 -14.45 -15.24 7.26
CA LEU A 18 -15.00 -14.26 6.32
C LEU A 18 -14.37 -14.40 4.93
N PHE A 19 -13.04 -14.47 4.86
CA PHE A 19 -12.34 -14.54 3.58
C PHE A 19 -12.46 -15.90 2.90
N GLU A 20 -12.60 -17.01 3.63
CA GLU A 20 -12.98 -18.30 3.03
C GLU A 20 -14.37 -18.25 2.36
N LYS A 21 -15.35 -17.58 2.99
CA LYS A 21 -16.66 -17.38 2.35
C LYS A 21 -16.54 -16.54 1.08
N ILE A 22 -15.68 -15.52 1.06
CA ILE A 22 -15.44 -14.68 -0.12
C ILE A 22 -14.81 -15.51 -1.24
N LYS A 23 -13.81 -16.35 -0.93
CA LYS A 23 -13.17 -17.28 -1.87
C LYS A 23 -14.20 -18.17 -2.56
N GLY A 24 -15.13 -18.74 -1.79
CA GLY A 24 -16.20 -19.59 -2.33
C GLY A 24 -17.22 -18.85 -3.21
N ARG A 25 -17.49 -17.56 -2.94
CA ARG A 25 -18.43 -16.75 -3.73
C ARG A 25 -17.83 -16.19 -5.02
N HIS A 26 -16.53 -15.93 -5.04
CA HIS A 26 -15.84 -15.29 -6.17
C HIS A 26 -14.58 -16.05 -6.60
N PRO A 27 -14.65 -17.36 -6.90
CA PRO A 27 -13.46 -18.18 -7.14
C PRO A 27 -12.67 -17.79 -8.40
N ALA A 28 -13.31 -17.17 -9.39
CA ALA A 28 -12.65 -16.71 -10.61
C ALA A 28 -11.86 -15.40 -10.45
N ASN A 29 -12.17 -14.61 -9.42
CA ASN A 29 -11.63 -13.26 -9.24
C ASN A 29 -10.87 -13.11 -7.91
N THR A 30 -10.79 -14.15 -7.08
CA THR A 30 -10.14 -14.08 -5.77
C THR A 30 -9.18 -15.24 -5.53
N SER A 31 -8.02 -14.93 -4.96
CA SER A 31 -7.06 -15.89 -4.42
C SER A 31 -6.81 -15.58 -2.95
N ILE A 32 -7.37 -16.40 -2.06
CA ILE A 32 -7.29 -16.21 -0.61
C ILE A 32 -6.33 -17.26 -0.02
N ASN A 33 -5.24 -16.77 0.58
CA ASN A 33 -4.14 -17.54 1.13
C ASN A 33 -3.99 -17.24 2.63
N LEU A 34 -4.61 -18.06 3.48
CA LEU A 34 -4.67 -17.83 4.93
C LEU A 34 -3.47 -18.44 5.67
N LYS A 35 -2.28 -17.92 5.39
CA LYS A 35 -1.01 -18.41 5.95
C LYS A 35 0.04 -17.31 6.00
N PHE A 36 1.16 -17.58 6.66
CA PHE A 36 2.38 -16.80 6.53
C PHE A 36 3.27 -17.40 5.43
N ASP A 37 3.64 -16.59 4.43
CA ASP A 37 4.48 -17.03 3.31
C ASP A 37 5.24 -15.84 2.71
N ALA A 38 6.49 -15.66 3.13
CA ALA A 38 7.29 -14.49 2.73
C ALA A 38 7.59 -14.46 1.23
N LEU A 39 7.80 -15.62 0.60
CA LEU A 39 8.07 -15.72 -0.84
C LEU A 39 6.83 -15.36 -1.64
N LEU A 40 5.66 -15.83 -1.22
CA LEU A 40 4.40 -15.44 -1.85
C LEU A 40 4.12 -13.95 -1.66
N ALA A 41 4.41 -13.39 -0.48
CA ALA A 41 4.26 -11.95 -0.24
C ALA A 41 5.08 -11.13 -1.24
N GLN A 42 6.35 -11.47 -1.44
CA GLN A 42 7.22 -10.80 -2.44
C GLN A 42 6.67 -10.93 -3.86
N LYS A 43 6.17 -12.11 -4.24
CA LYS A 43 5.55 -12.32 -5.56
C LYS A 43 4.30 -11.45 -5.74
N ILE A 44 3.45 -11.37 -4.71
CA ILE A 44 2.26 -10.52 -4.72
C ILE A 44 2.68 -9.06 -4.90
N TYR A 45 3.66 -8.57 -4.15
CA TYR A 45 4.17 -7.21 -4.36
C TYR A 45 4.67 -7.00 -5.78
N ALA A 46 5.40 -7.95 -6.36
CA ALA A 46 5.98 -7.83 -7.69
C ALA A 46 4.98 -7.92 -8.85
N SER A 47 3.81 -8.51 -8.63
CA SER A 47 2.85 -8.81 -9.69
C SER A 47 1.54 -8.02 -9.58
N SER A 48 1.32 -7.32 -8.47
CA SER A 48 0.07 -6.58 -8.24
C SER A 48 0.19 -5.18 -8.82
N ASP A 49 -0.90 -4.64 -9.35
CA ASP A 49 -0.92 -3.23 -9.78
C ASP A 49 -1.09 -2.29 -8.58
N MET A 50 -1.91 -2.69 -7.61
CA MET A 50 -2.30 -1.88 -6.45
C MET A 50 -2.14 -2.67 -5.15
N PHE A 51 -1.81 -1.97 -4.06
CA PHE A 51 -1.68 -2.57 -2.73
C PHE A 51 -2.58 -1.88 -1.71
N LEU A 52 -3.52 -2.62 -1.12
CA LEU A 52 -4.48 -2.05 -0.16
C LEU A 52 -3.91 -2.05 1.27
N MET A 53 -3.86 -0.88 1.90
CA MET A 53 -3.55 -0.71 3.33
C MET A 53 -4.61 0.14 4.05
N PRO A 54 -5.83 -0.38 4.25
CA PRO A 54 -6.93 0.34 4.90
C PRO A 54 -6.80 0.32 6.43
N SER A 55 -5.61 0.58 6.98
CA SER A 55 -5.33 0.43 8.42
C SER A 55 -6.19 1.38 9.27
N ARG A 56 -6.75 0.89 10.39
CA ARG A 56 -7.38 1.74 11.43
C ARG A 56 -6.33 2.56 12.18
N TYR A 57 -5.14 1.98 12.37
CA TYR A 57 -3.99 2.61 12.97
C TYR A 57 -2.73 2.00 12.35
N GLU A 58 -1.72 2.81 12.06
CA GLU A 58 -0.46 2.36 11.46
C GLU A 58 0.68 3.30 11.89
N PRO A 59 1.52 2.94 12.86
CA PRO A 59 2.54 3.85 13.39
C PRO A 59 3.63 4.17 12.36
N CYS A 60 3.91 3.26 11.42
CA CYS A 60 4.91 3.46 10.37
C CYS A 60 4.43 2.87 9.04
N GLY A 61 4.14 1.56 9.04
CA GLY A 61 3.86 0.79 7.83
C GLY A 61 5.13 0.55 7.02
N LEU A 62 5.53 -0.72 6.85
CA LEU A 62 6.57 -1.09 5.87
C LEU A 62 5.96 -1.51 4.53
N GLY A 63 4.68 -1.88 4.52
CA GLY A 63 4.01 -2.44 3.34
C GLY A 63 4.00 -1.49 2.15
N GLN A 64 3.69 -0.21 2.36
CA GLN A 64 3.68 0.81 1.31
C GLN A 64 5.10 1.12 0.79
N LEU A 65 6.11 1.06 1.66
CA LEU A 65 7.50 1.26 1.25
C LEU A 65 8.00 0.10 0.38
N ILE A 66 7.60 -1.13 0.73
CA ILE A 66 7.86 -2.30 -0.10
C ILE A 66 7.09 -2.18 -1.41
N SER A 67 5.81 -1.79 -1.38
CA SER A 67 5.01 -1.65 -2.59
C SER A 67 5.60 -0.63 -3.56
N PHE A 68 6.10 0.51 -3.07
CA PHE A 68 6.86 1.48 -3.86
C PHE A 68 8.04 0.84 -4.57
N LYS A 69 8.83 0.01 -3.87
CA LYS A 69 10.02 -0.63 -4.46
C LYS A 69 9.68 -1.58 -5.62
N TYR A 70 8.49 -2.16 -5.59
CA TYR A 70 7.98 -3.03 -6.65
C TYR A 70 7.15 -2.31 -7.73
N GLY A 71 6.92 -1.00 -7.60
CA GLY A 71 6.07 -0.25 -8.54
C GLY A 71 4.57 -0.46 -8.33
N THR A 72 4.20 -1.03 -7.20
CA THR A 72 2.82 -1.35 -6.83
C THR A 72 2.20 -0.20 -6.06
N ILE A 73 1.16 0.40 -6.64
CA ILE A 73 0.64 1.68 -6.17
C ILE A 73 -0.21 1.48 -4.91
N PRO A 74 0.15 2.08 -3.76
CA PRO A 74 -0.60 1.87 -2.54
C PRO A 74 -1.90 2.67 -2.51
N ILE A 75 -2.94 2.04 -1.96
CA ILE A 75 -4.22 2.68 -1.61
C ILE A 75 -4.35 2.60 -0.09
N VAL A 76 -4.24 3.74 0.57
CA VAL A 76 -4.02 3.79 2.02
C VAL A 76 -5.06 4.66 2.71
N ARG A 77 -5.29 4.37 3.99
CA ARG A 77 -5.95 5.33 4.86
C ARG A 77 -4.92 6.36 5.38
N LYS A 78 -5.31 7.64 5.45
CA LYS A 78 -4.52 8.74 6.05
C LYS A 78 -4.39 8.54 7.56
N THR A 79 -3.39 7.76 7.99
CA THR A 79 -3.12 7.48 9.40
C THR A 79 -1.64 7.19 9.63
N GLY A 80 -1.09 7.74 10.72
CA GLY A 80 0.31 7.58 11.12
C GLY A 80 1.30 7.62 9.96
N GLY A 81 2.22 6.65 9.86
CA GLY A 81 3.27 6.67 8.84
C GLY A 81 2.76 6.58 7.39
N LEU A 82 1.52 6.13 7.15
CA LEU A 82 0.92 6.16 5.80
C LEU A 82 0.64 7.60 5.36
N ALA A 83 0.21 8.46 6.28
CA ALA A 83 -0.03 9.87 5.99
C ALA A 83 1.28 10.63 5.72
N ASP A 84 2.39 10.18 6.32
CA ASP A 84 3.71 10.80 6.14
C ASP A 84 4.40 10.35 4.84
N THR A 85 4.01 9.19 4.28
CA THR A 85 4.72 8.55 3.17
C THR A 85 3.95 8.54 1.85
N VAL A 86 2.61 8.61 1.90
CA VAL A 86 1.75 8.56 0.71
C VAL A 86 1.08 9.91 0.46
N ILE A 87 1.33 10.48 -0.72
CA ILE A 87 0.73 11.70 -1.24
C ILE A 87 -0.36 11.29 -2.24
N ASP A 88 -1.59 11.79 -2.05
CA ASP A 88 -2.71 11.45 -2.92
C ASP A 88 -2.50 11.99 -4.33
N TYR A 89 -2.59 11.11 -5.33
CA TYR A 89 -2.40 11.45 -6.73
C TYR A 89 -3.40 12.51 -7.23
N ASN A 90 -4.64 12.47 -6.75
CA ASN A 90 -5.65 13.44 -7.19
C ASN A 90 -5.52 14.81 -6.51
N GLU A 91 -4.82 14.91 -5.37
CA GLU A 91 -4.51 16.19 -4.74
C GLU A 91 -3.28 16.84 -5.38
N ASP A 92 -2.32 16.04 -5.86
CA ASP A 92 -1.08 16.50 -6.48
C ASP A 92 -0.59 15.50 -7.53
N GLU A 93 -0.90 15.74 -8.81
CA GLU A 93 -0.55 14.81 -9.90
C GLU A 93 0.97 14.74 -10.17
N GLU A 94 1.71 15.78 -9.77
CA GLU A 94 3.16 15.88 -9.97
C GLU A 94 3.94 15.09 -8.91
N ARG A 95 3.52 15.19 -7.63
CA ARG A 95 4.21 14.56 -6.49
C ARG A 95 3.49 13.33 -5.94
N GLY A 96 2.24 13.12 -6.32
CA GLY A 96 1.41 12.00 -5.87
C GLY A 96 2.05 10.66 -6.16
N ASN A 97 1.95 9.76 -5.18
CA ASN A 97 2.60 8.45 -5.19
C ASN A 97 1.65 7.32 -4.76
N GLY A 98 0.37 7.61 -4.55
CA GLY A 98 -0.66 6.62 -4.21
C GLY A 98 -2.04 7.24 -4.14
N PHE A 99 -2.98 6.49 -3.58
CA PHE A 99 -4.36 6.93 -3.39
C PHE A 99 -4.70 6.92 -1.90
N VAL A 100 -5.18 8.04 -1.38
CA VAL A 100 -5.42 8.23 0.06
C VAL A 100 -6.90 8.43 0.35
N PHE A 101 -7.40 7.82 1.42
CA PHE A 101 -8.72 8.13 1.98
C PHE A 101 -8.64 8.41 3.48
N GLU A 102 -9.55 9.22 4.03
CA GLU A 102 -9.41 9.69 5.43
C GLU A 102 -10.27 8.89 6.42
N GLU A 103 -11.58 8.80 6.14
CA GLU A 103 -12.54 8.15 7.02
C GLU A 103 -12.33 6.63 7.05
N TYR A 104 -12.39 6.04 8.24
CA TYR A 104 -12.30 4.58 8.39
C TYR A 104 -13.65 3.92 8.05
N SER A 105 -14.01 3.94 6.77
CA SER A 105 -15.27 3.38 6.27
C SER A 105 -15.08 2.66 4.93
N SER A 106 -15.92 1.66 4.69
CA SER A 106 -15.92 0.88 3.45
C SER A 106 -16.24 1.74 2.22
N GLY A 107 -17.09 2.75 2.37
CA GLY A 107 -17.43 3.70 1.31
C GLY A 107 -16.21 4.49 0.85
N LYS A 108 -15.45 5.06 1.79
CA LYS A 108 -14.24 5.84 1.44
C LYS A 108 -13.11 4.98 0.86
N LEU A 109 -12.96 3.74 1.34
CA LEU A 109 -12.06 2.80 0.71
C LEU A 109 -12.47 2.51 -0.73
N LEU A 110 -13.76 2.25 -0.98
CA LEU A 110 -14.27 1.99 -2.32
C LEU A 110 -14.08 3.20 -3.25
N ASP A 111 -14.27 4.42 -2.77
CA ASP A 111 -14.04 5.64 -3.55
C ASP A 111 -12.56 5.77 -3.96
N ALA A 112 -11.62 5.49 -3.05
CA ALA A 112 -10.19 5.48 -3.38
C ALA A 112 -9.82 4.40 -4.40
N ILE A 113 -10.40 3.20 -4.29
CA ILE A 113 -10.23 2.13 -5.28
C ILE A 113 -10.74 2.56 -6.65
N LYS A 114 -11.89 3.23 -6.72
CA LYS A 114 -12.44 3.75 -7.99
C LYS A 114 -11.55 4.80 -8.62
N ARG A 115 -10.99 5.72 -7.83
CA ARG A 115 -10.02 6.72 -8.33
C ARG A 115 -8.77 6.04 -8.89
N ALA A 116 -8.24 5.06 -8.18
CA ALA A 116 -7.10 4.27 -8.63
C ALA A 116 -7.38 3.54 -9.95
N LEU A 117 -8.53 2.90 -10.06
CA LEU A 117 -8.96 2.23 -11.30
C LEU A 117 -9.15 3.22 -12.45
N GLY A 118 -9.68 4.41 -12.17
CA GLY A 118 -9.81 5.50 -13.16
C GLY A 118 -8.47 5.83 -13.80
N LEU A 119 -7.41 6.00 -13.01
CA LEU A 119 -6.06 6.23 -13.53
C LEU A 119 -5.46 4.98 -14.19
N TYR A 120 -5.71 3.79 -13.63
CA TYR A 120 -5.18 2.52 -14.14
C TYR A 120 -5.59 2.20 -15.59
N HIS A 121 -6.72 2.74 -16.04
CA HIS A 121 -7.16 2.62 -17.43
C HIS A 121 -6.27 3.43 -18.39
N ASP A 122 -5.63 4.50 -17.93
CA ASP A 122 -4.56 5.17 -18.67
C ASP A 122 -3.20 4.50 -18.36
N LYS A 123 -2.82 3.55 -19.21
CA LYS A 123 -1.57 2.78 -19.03
C LYS A 123 -0.32 3.64 -19.13
N ALA A 124 -0.35 4.74 -19.88
CA ALA A 124 0.81 5.62 -20.00
C ALA A 124 1.03 6.35 -18.67
N LEU A 125 -0.02 6.96 -18.12
CA LEU A 125 0.04 7.64 -16.83
C LEU A 125 0.34 6.66 -15.68
N TRP A 126 -0.25 5.47 -15.69
CA TRP A 126 0.02 4.46 -14.68
C TRP A 126 1.49 4.04 -14.65
N LEU A 127 2.12 3.85 -15.82
CA LEU A 127 3.55 3.52 -15.90
C LEU A 127 4.44 4.67 -15.42
N VAL A 128 4.05 5.92 -15.65
CA VAL A 128 4.76 7.09 -15.10
C VAL A 128 4.68 7.08 -13.58
N LEU A 129 3.49 6.85 -13.02
CA LEU A 129 3.29 6.76 -11.58
C LEU A 129 4.09 5.59 -10.96
N ALA A 130 4.05 4.41 -11.58
CA ALA A 130 4.82 3.24 -11.13
C ALA A 130 6.34 3.51 -11.10
N LYS A 131 6.88 4.12 -12.15
CA LYS A 131 8.31 4.52 -12.19
C LYS A 131 8.64 5.56 -11.13
N ARG A 132 7.74 6.53 -10.90
CA ARG A 132 7.91 7.56 -9.86
C ARG A 132 8.01 6.92 -8.48
N VAL A 133 7.10 6.02 -8.12
CA VAL A 133 7.12 5.40 -6.78
C VAL A 133 8.37 4.53 -6.58
N MET A 134 8.84 3.84 -7.62
CA MET A 134 10.08 3.04 -7.57
C MET A 134 11.34 3.87 -7.35
N ALA A 135 11.31 5.15 -7.74
CA ALA A 135 12.43 6.08 -7.59
C ALA A 135 12.47 6.75 -6.20
N LEU A 136 11.46 6.55 -5.35
CA LEU A 136 11.45 7.12 -4.00
C LEU A 136 12.52 6.49 -3.11
N ASP A 137 13.28 7.33 -2.40
CA ASP A 137 14.30 6.89 -1.46
C ASP A 137 13.77 6.85 -0.02
N PHE A 138 13.50 5.62 0.44
CA PHE A 138 13.21 5.28 1.82
C PHE A 138 14.27 4.33 2.40
N SER A 139 15.52 4.49 1.98
CA SER A 139 16.64 3.68 2.44
C SER A 139 16.90 3.84 3.95
N TRP A 140 17.44 2.79 4.55
CA TRP A 140 17.94 2.84 5.92
C TRP A 140 19.12 3.81 6.08
N GLU A 141 19.91 4.03 5.02
CA GLU A 141 21.01 4.99 5.01
C GLU A 141 20.52 6.42 5.27
N ARG A 142 19.43 6.82 4.60
CA ARG A 142 18.76 8.11 4.84
C ARG A 142 18.29 8.25 6.29
N SER A 143 17.66 7.21 6.84
CA SER A 143 17.21 7.20 8.24
C SER A 143 18.39 7.28 9.21
N ALA A 144 19.43 6.47 9.00
CA ALA A 144 20.62 6.43 9.83
C ALA A 144 21.35 7.78 9.88
N ALA A 145 21.42 8.51 8.76
CA ALA A 145 21.98 9.86 8.72
C ALA A 145 21.20 10.85 9.60
N ALA A 146 19.87 10.77 9.60
CA ALA A 146 19.02 11.60 10.46
C ALA A 146 19.25 11.29 11.95
N TYR A 147 19.33 10.00 12.31
CA TYR A 147 19.65 9.57 13.67
C TYR A 147 21.05 10.00 14.11
N LEU A 148 22.05 9.89 13.24
CA LEU A 148 23.42 10.33 13.55
C LEU A 148 23.47 11.83 13.85
N ASN A 149 22.76 12.64 13.07
CA ASN A 149 22.64 14.07 13.32
C ASN A 149 21.95 14.38 14.66
N LEU A 150 20.92 13.61 15.02
CA LEU A 150 20.26 13.73 16.31
C LEU A 150 21.22 13.39 17.46
N TYR A 151 21.98 12.29 17.35
CA TYR A 151 22.95 11.88 18.36
C TYR A 151 24.07 12.90 18.53
N ARG A 152 24.60 13.46 17.44
CA ARG A 152 25.59 14.55 17.51
C ARG A 152 25.07 15.75 18.29
N LYS A 153 23.82 16.17 18.06
CA LYS A 153 23.18 17.29 18.80
C LYS A 153 22.99 16.98 20.28
N ALA A 154 22.70 15.73 20.62
CA ALA A 154 22.47 15.32 22.01
C ALA A 154 23.78 15.29 22.82
N VAL A 155 24.90 14.89 22.19
CA VAL A 155 26.22 14.81 22.82
C VAL A 155 26.95 16.15 22.85
N SER A 156 26.63 17.08 21.94
CA SER A 156 27.23 18.42 21.90
C SER A 156 26.62 19.41 22.92
N LYS A 157 25.86 18.92 23.90
CA LYS A 157 25.33 19.67 25.04
C LYS A 157 26.09 19.30 26.29
#